data_AF-A0A2H0R1F9-F1
#
_entry.id   AF-A0A2H0R1F9-F1
#
_cell.length_a   1.000
_cell.length_b   1.000
_cell.length_c   1.000
_cell.angle_alpha   90.00
_cell.angle_beta   90.00
_cell.angle_gamma   90.00
#
_symmetry.space_group_name_H-M   'P 1'
#
loop_
_entity.id
_entity.type
_entity.pdbx_description
1 polymer ?
#
loop_
_entity_poly.entity_id
_entity_poly.type
_entity_poly.pdbx_seq_one_letter_code
_entity_poly.pdbx_strand_id
1 'polypeptide(L)'
;ELQGEPVSRKHIEVIIRQMFSRRKIKNPGGTKFSQGDIVPQSDFLIENEKAKEAGKEEAKGESLLLGITEVSLSRKSFLSSASFQHTTRMLIQNSLRGSEDELKGLKENVIIGRLIPAGSGFPGSEKYNMIKDLQKKLDMEN
;
A
#
# COMPACT_ATOMS: atom_id res chain seq x y z
N GLU A 1 -17.01 -7.93 33.16
CA GLU A 1 -16.28 -9.15 32.77
C GLU A 1 -15.66 -8.92 31.39
N LEU A 2 -14.37 -9.21 31.20
CA LEU A 2 -13.77 -9.25 29.86
C LEU A 2 -14.27 -10.52 29.16
N GLN A 3 -15.45 -10.44 28.54
CA GLN A 3 -15.87 -11.41 27.55
C GLN A 3 -15.02 -11.19 26.30
N GLY A 4 -13.86 -11.85 26.24
CA GLY A 4 -12.96 -11.76 25.11
C GLY A 4 -12.39 -13.14 24.80
N GLU A 5 -12.71 -13.64 23.61
CA GLU A 5 -11.95 -14.73 22.99
C GLU A 5 -10.45 -14.35 22.98
N PRO A 6 -9.52 -15.27 23.28
CA PRO A 6 -8.09 -14.98 23.23
C PRO A 6 -7.65 -14.50 21.84
N VAL A 7 -7.43 -13.19 21.69
CA VAL A 7 -6.82 -12.60 20.49
C VAL A 7 -5.33 -12.39 20.72
N SER A 8 -4.50 -12.96 19.84
CA SER A 8 -3.05 -12.72 19.87
C SER A 8 -2.72 -11.24 19.65
N ARG A 9 -1.85 -10.68 20.49
CA ARG A 9 -1.41 -9.28 20.41
C ARG A 9 -0.84 -8.90 19.04
N LYS A 10 -0.26 -9.86 18.31
CA LYS A 10 0.27 -9.64 16.95
C LYS A 10 -0.79 -9.13 15.98
N HIS A 11 -2.05 -9.56 16.11
CA HIS A 11 -3.12 -9.08 15.23
C HIS A 11 -3.45 -7.61 15.47
N ILE A 12 -3.50 -7.21 16.75
CA ILE A 12 -3.73 -5.82 17.14
C ILE A 12 -2.57 -4.93 16.67
N GLU A 13 -1.33 -5.40 16.83
CA GLU A 13 -0.13 -4.68 16.38
C GLU A 13 -0.14 -4.42 14.88
N VAL A 14 -0.55 -5.39 14.06
CA VAL A 14 -0.65 -5.22 12.60
C VAL A 14 -1.67 -4.14 12.23
N ILE A 15 -2.80 -4.06 12.96
CA ILE A 15 -3.80 -3.00 12.76
C ILE A 15 -3.23 -1.63 13.16
N ILE A 16 -2.62 -1.53 14.33
CA ILE A 16 -2.00 -0.28 14.82
C ILE A 16 -0.92 0.20 13.86
N ARG A 17 -0.07 -0.70 13.36
CA ARG A 17 0.94 -0.38 12.34
C ARG A 17 0.32 0.25 11.10
N GLN A 18 -0.86 -0.22 10.69
CA GLN A 18 -1.58 0.34 9.56
C GLN A 18 -2.12 1.76 9.86
N MET A 19 -2.55 2.04 11.10
CA MET A 19 -2.98 3.37 11.54
C MET A 19 -1.86 4.42 11.51
N PHE A 20 -0.60 4.01 11.65
CA PHE A 20 0.60 4.87 11.55
C PHE A 20 1.23 4.92 10.14
N SER A 21 0.59 4.34 9.13
CA SER A 21 1.18 4.21 7.78
C SER A 21 1.36 5.52 6.98
N ARG A 22 0.98 6.67 7.55
CA ARG A 22 1.03 7.98 6.90
C ARG A 22 1.99 8.92 7.58
N ARG A 23 2.58 9.80 6.78
CA ARG A 23 3.43 10.89 7.25
C ARG A 23 2.93 12.22 6.73
N LYS A 24 2.94 13.22 7.60
CA LYS A 24 2.71 14.63 7.24
C LYS A 24 4.06 15.31 7.02
N ILE A 25 4.26 15.90 5.84
CA ILE A 25 5.51 16.57 5.48
C ILE A 25 5.61 17.90 6.24
N LYS A 26 6.69 18.08 7.00
CA LYS A 26 7.03 19.33 7.70
C LYS A 26 7.96 20.21 6.88
N ASN A 27 8.97 19.61 6.24
CA ASN A 27 9.88 20.30 5.35
C ASN A 27 10.09 19.40 4.11
N PRO A 28 9.77 19.88 2.90
CA PRO A 28 9.93 19.08 1.69
C PRO A 28 11.38 18.87 1.25
N GLY A 29 12.34 19.69 1.72
CA GLY A 29 13.72 19.62 1.27
C GLY A 29 13.83 19.76 -0.26
N GLY A 30 14.65 18.92 -0.90
CA GLY A 30 14.77 18.83 -2.35
C GLY A 30 13.93 17.73 -3.00
N THR A 31 12.95 17.16 -2.28
CA THR A 31 12.02 16.15 -2.80
C THR A 31 10.88 16.79 -3.60
N LYS A 32 10.05 15.97 -4.26
CA LYS A 32 8.83 16.42 -4.95
C LYS A 32 7.66 16.79 -4.02
N PHE A 33 7.79 16.61 -2.72
CA PHE A 33 6.68 16.84 -1.78
C PHE A 33 6.43 18.33 -1.54
N SER A 34 5.21 18.66 -1.14
CA SER A 34 4.86 19.98 -0.62
C SER A 34 4.73 19.95 0.90
N GLN A 35 4.98 21.09 1.54
CA GLN A 35 4.78 21.23 2.97
C GLN A 35 3.30 21.00 3.32
N GLY A 36 3.03 20.15 4.31
CA GLY A 36 1.67 19.79 4.72
C GLY A 36 1.08 18.57 4.02
N ASP A 37 1.74 18.04 2.99
CA ASP A 37 1.28 16.83 2.30
C ASP A 37 1.18 15.63 3.24
N ILE A 38 0.15 14.81 3.03
CA ILE A 38 -0.03 13.53 3.73
C ILE A 38 0.25 12.42 2.75
N VAL A 39 1.39 11.76 2.92
CA VAL A 39 1.87 10.73 1.99
C VAL A 39 1.97 9.36 2.66
N PRO A 40 1.85 8.26 1.90
CA PRO A 40 2.20 6.94 2.40
C PRO A 40 3.65 6.91 2.90
N GLN A 41 3.91 6.20 3.98
CA GLN A 41 5.27 6.02 4.51
C GLN A 41 6.22 5.37 3.48
N SER A 42 5.73 4.45 2.66
CA SER A 42 6.52 3.84 1.58
C SER A 42 7.04 4.88 0.59
N ASP A 43 6.17 5.77 0.15
CA ASP A 43 6.47 6.75 -0.89
C ASP A 43 7.41 7.83 -0.35
N PHE A 44 7.24 8.20 0.93
CA PHE A 44 8.16 9.08 1.65
C PHE A 44 9.59 8.52 1.69
N LEU A 45 9.74 7.23 2.00
CA LEU A 45 11.05 6.58 2.07
C LEU A 45 11.71 6.51 0.68
N ILE A 46 10.96 6.06 -0.33
CA ILE A 46 11.46 5.95 -1.72
C ILE A 46 11.91 7.31 -2.25
N GLU A 47 11.15 8.37 -1.99
CA GLU A 47 11.49 9.71 -2.48
C GLU A 47 12.69 10.31 -1.74
N ASN A 48 12.83 10.05 -0.44
CA ASN A 48 14.00 10.48 0.32
C ASN A 48 15.27 9.75 -0.14
N GLU A 49 15.19 8.46 -0.43
CA GLU A 49 16.32 7.72 -1.01
C GLU A 49 16.77 8.35 -2.34
N LYS A 50 15.83 8.68 -3.22
CA LYS A 50 16.13 9.39 -4.49
C LYS A 50 16.75 10.76 -4.28
N ALA A 51 16.24 11.54 -3.33
CA ALA A 51 16.80 12.86 -3.03
C ALA A 51 18.25 12.75 -2.51
N LYS A 52 18.50 11.75 -1.65
CA LYS A 52 19.84 11.45 -1.13
C LYS A 52 20.81 11.03 -2.23
N GLU A 53 20.40 10.16 -3.13
CA GLU A 53 21.20 9.75 -4.31
C GLU A 53 21.52 10.94 -5.23
N ALA A 54 20.59 11.89 -5.36
CA ALA A 54 20.79 13.11 -6.12
C ALA A 54 21.57 14.21 -5.36
N GLY A 55 22.05 13.94 -4.14
CA GLY A 55 22.77 14.92 -3.31
C GLY A 55 21.91 16.08 -2.82
N LYS A 56 20.58 15.93 -2.83
CA LYS A 56 19.62 16.94 -2.35
C LYS A 56 19.25 16.68 -0.89
N GLU A 57 18.67 17.68 -0.24
CA GLU A 57 18.14 17.53 1.12
C GLU A 57 16.92 16.60 1.16
N GLU A 58 16.91 15.65 2.09
CA GLU A 58 15.78 14.76 2.34
C GLU A 58 14.58 15.51 2.93
N ALA A 59 13.37 15.05 2.63
CA ALA A 59 12.17 15.58 3.27
C ALA A 59 12.09 15.14 4.74
N LYS A 60 11.63 16.04 5.59
CA LYS A 60 11.30 15.77 7.00
C LYS A 60 9.80 15.73 7.16
N GLY A 61 9.30 14.67 7.77
CA GLY A 61 7.87 14.48 8.04
C GLY A 61 7.63 13.71 9.32
N GLU A 62 6.47 13.94 9.93
CA GLU A 62 6.04 13.30 11.18
C GLU A 62 5.03 12.20 10.90
N SER A 63 5.07 11.13 11.71
CA SER A 63 4.07 10.08 11.65
C SER A 63 2.72 10.64 12.05
N LEU A 64 1.71 10.38 11.24
CA LEU A 64 0.33 10.77 11.51
C LEU A 64 -0.45 9.54 11.93
N LEU A 65 -1.13 9.62 13.08
CA LEU A 65 -2.09 8.61 13.50
C LEU A 65 -3.43 8.92 12.83
N LEU A 66 -3.92 8.01 11.99
CA LEU A 66 -5.21 8.12 11.32
C LEU A 66 -6.13 6.98 11.73
N GLY A 67 -7.44 7.25 11.73
CA GLY A 67 -8.44 6.20 11.95
C GLY A 67 -8.40 5.14 10.85
N ILE A 68 -8.86 3.92 11.15
CA ILE A 68 -8.87 2.82 10.17
C ILE A 68 -9.64 3.16 8.88
N THR A 69 -10.72 3.95 9.01
CA THR A 69 -11.54 4.44 7.90
C THR A 69 -10.77 5.43 7.04
N GLU A 70 -10.08 6.39 7.66
CA GLU A 70 -9.29 7.41 6.95
C GLU A 70 -8.07 6.80 6.25
N VAL A 71 -7.41 5.83 6.88
CA VAL A 71 -6.30 5.10 6.25
C VAL A 71 -6.79 4.31 5.02
N SER A 72 -7.98 3.73 5.11
CA SER A 72 -8.58 2.96 4.01
C SER A 72 -8.99 3.84 2.83
N LEU A 73 -9.52 5.03 3.10
CA LEU A 73 -9.91 6.01 2.07
C LEU A 73 -8.72 6.73 1.42
N SER A 74 -7.60 6.84 2.13
CA SER A 74 -6.39 7.54 1.64
C SER A 74 -5.45 6.63 0.84
N ARG A 75 -5.81 5.37 0.54
CA ARG A 75 -4.95 4.43 -0.22
C ARG A 75 -4.62 5.02 -1.60
N LYS A 76 -3.43 4.69 -2.10
CA LYS A 76 -2.95 5.16 -3.41
C LYS A 76 -3.82 4.66 -4.55
N SER A 77 -4.27 3.40 -4.47
CA SER A 77 -5.25 2.87 -5.42
C SER A 77 -6.61 3.53 -5.23
N PHE A 78 -7.11 4.15 -6.28
CA PHE A 78 -8.47 4.67 -6.29
C PHE A 78 -9.49 3.54 -6.44
N LEU A 79 -9.18 2.43 -7.12
CA LEU A 79 -10.08 1.28 -7.24
C LEU A 79 -10.35 0.65 -5.88
N SER A 80 -9.30 0.41 -5.09
CA SER A 80 -9.45 -0.12 -3.74
C SER A 80 -10.19 0.85 -2.83
N SER A 81 -9.86 2.14 -2.87
CA SER A 81 -10.51 3.15 -2.03
C SER A 81 -11.99 3.35 -2.38
N ALA A 82 -12.31 3.42 -3.68
CA ALA A 82 -13.68 3.58 -4.18
C ALA A 82 -14.56 2.35 -3.89
N SER A 83 -13.95 1.15 -3.78
CA SER A 83 -14.65 -0.07 -3.35
C SER A 83 -15.02 -0.08 -1.86
N PHE A 84 -14.39 0.78 -1.05
CA PHE A 84 -14.65 0.83 0.38
C PHE A 84 -15.86 1.71 0.69
N GLN A 85 -15.77 3.01 0.39
CA GLN A 85 -16.84 3.99 0.61
C GLN A 85 -16.66 5.19 -0.36
N HIS A 86 -17.67 6.08 -0.41
CA HIS A 86 -17.62 7.34 -1.16
C HIS A 86 -17.29 7.20 -2.66
N THR A 87 -17.74 6.10 -3.28
CA THR A 87 -17.39 5.68 -4.65
C THR A 87 -17.52 6.79 -5.68
N THR A 88 -18.68 7.47 -5.75
CA THR A 88 -18.94 8.54 -6.73
C THR A 88 -17.94 9.69 -6.61
N ARG A 89 -17.69 10.16 -5.38
CA ARG A 89 -16.75 11.26 -5.12
C ARG A 89 -15.33 10.86 -5.51
N MET A 90 -14.92 9.64 -5.19
CA MET A 90 -13.57 9.15 -5.51
C MET A 90 -13.35 9.02 -7.02
N LEU A 91 -14.32 8.48 -7.76
CA LEU A 91 -14.21 8.37 -9.21
C LEU A 91 -14.12 9.74 -9.88
N ILE A 92 -14.99 10.68 -9.51
CA ILE A 92 -14.95 12.06 -10.06
C ILE A 92 -13.59 12.71 -9.81
N GLN A 93 -13.09 12.67 -8.57
CA GLN A 93 -11.81 13.30 -8.22
C GLN A 93 -10.62 12.68 -8.95
N ASN A 94 -10.61 11.37 -9.14
CA ASN A 94 -9.52 10.70 -9.86
C ASN A 94 -9.61 10.91 -11.37
N SER A 95 -10.82 10.96 -11.95
CA SER A 95 -11.02 11.34 -13.36
C SER A 95 -10.56 12.77 -13.64
N LEU A 96 -10.83 13.72 -12.72
CA LEU A 96 -10.35 15.10 -12.84
C LEU A 96 -8.83 15.21 -12.76
N ARG A 97 -8.19 14.38 -11.94
CA ARG A 97 -6.72 14.35 -11.78
C ARG A 97 -6.01 13.55 -12.86
N GLY A 98 -6.74 12.75 -13.65
CA GLY A 98 -6.14 11.77 -14.55
C GLY A 98 -5.31 10.72 -13.80
N SER A 99 -5.74 10.32 -12.59
CA SER A 99 -5.00 9.36 -11.77
C SER A 99 -4.98 7.97 -12.43
N GLU A 100 -3.83 7.31 -12.39
CA GLU A 100 -3.67 5.92 -12.84
C GLU A 100 -3.51 4.97 -11.65
N ASP A 101 -4.03 3.74 -11.77
CA ASP A 101 -3.89 2.70 -10.74
C ASP A 101 -2.79 1.70 -11.14
N GLU A 102 -1.79 1.55 -10.27
CA GLU A 102 -0.65 0.65 -10.52
C GLU A 102 -0.97 -0.82 -10.20
N LEU A 103 -2.16 -1.14 -9.67
CA LEU A 103 -2.61 -2.51 -9.37
C LEU A 103 -1.63 -3.31 -8.48
N LYS A 104 -0.97 -2.64 -7.53
CA LYS A 104 0.01 -3.28 -6.65
C LYS A 104 -0.60 -3.99 -5.44
N GLY A 105 -1.88 -3.73 -5.15
CA GLY A 105 -2.56 -4.26 -3.96
C GLY A 105 -3.39 -5.51 -4.24
N LEU A 106 -4.03 -6.02 -3.18
CA LEU A 106 -4.85 -7.23 -3.26
C LEU A 106 -6.20 -6.95 -3.91
N LYS A 107 -6.91 -5.89 -3.49
CA LYS A 107 -8.29 -5.62 -3.90
C LYS A 107 -8.39 -5.28 -5.38
N GLU A 108 -7.46 -4.49 -5.89
CA GLU A 108 -7.41 -4.03 -7.27
C GLU A 108 -7.25 -5.22 -8.22
N ASN A 109 -6.36 -6.16 -7.89
CA ASN A 109 -6.17 -7.38 -8.66
C ASN A 109 -7.40 -8.30 -8.62
N VAL A 110 -8.07 -8.41 -7.46
CA VAL A 110 -9.32 -9.18 -7.35
C VAL A 110 -10.42 -8.57 -8.21
N ILE A 111 -10.60 -7.24 -8.19
CA ILE A 111 -11.63 -6.55 -8.97
C ILE A 111 -11.44 -6.80 -10.48
N ILE A 112 -10.19 -6.83 -10.95
CA ILE A 112 -9.86 -7.02 -12.36
C ILE A 112 -9.78 -8.51 -12.75
N GLY A 113 -9.73 -9.43 -11.78
CA GLY A 113 -9.59 -10.87 -12.03
C GLY A 113 -8.15 -11.32 -12.33
N ARG A 114 -7.14 -10.58 -11.84
CA ARG A 114 -5.72 -10.97 -11.91
C ARG A 114 -5.30 -11.73 -10.66
N LEU A 115 -4.22 -12.51 -10.77
CA LEU A 115 -3.60 -13.16 -9.62
C LEU A 115 -3.18 -12.11 -8.58
N ILE A 116 -3.55 -12.33 -7.33
CA ILE A 116 -3.20 -11.42 -6.23
C ILE A 116 -1.69 -11.46 -5.95
N PRO A 117 -1.06 -10.33 -5.58
CA PRO A 117 0.36 -10.26 -5.23
C PRO A 117 0.63 -10.80 -3.81
N ALA A 118 0.14 -11.99 -3.50
CA ALA A 118 0.35 -12.69 -2.24
C ALA A 118 0.39 -14.20 -2.43
N GLY A 119 1.08 -14.90 -1.53
CA GLY A 119 1.22 -16.36 -1.60
C GLY A 119 1.81 -16.79 -2.94
N SER A 120 1.11 -17.66 -3.66
CA SER A 120 1.51 -18.17 -4.99
C SER A 120 1.64 -17.09 -6.07
N GLY A 121 0.97 -15.95 -5.93
CA GLY A 121 1.05 -14.85 -6.90
C GLY A 121 2.12 -13.81 -6.58
N PHE A 122 2.87 -13.97 -5.48
CA PHE A 122 3.95 -13.07 -5.13
C PHE A 122 5.30 -13.61 -5.65
N PRO A 123 5.95 -12.96 -6.63
CA PRO A 123 7.23 -13.40 -7.15
C PRO A 123 8.29 -13.50 -6.04
N GLY A 124 8.97 -14.64 -5.97
CA GLY A 124 10.00 -14.90 -4.95
C GLY A 124 9.47 -15.42 -3.62
N SER A 125 8.15 -15.63 -3.46
CA SER A 125 7.64 -16.37 -2.31
C SER A 125 7.96 -17.87 -2.41
N GLU A 126 8.06 -18.56 -1.28
CA GLU A 126 8.23 -20.01 -1.26
C GLU A 126 7.13 -20.73 -2.06
N LYS A 127 5.87 -20.27 -1.94
CA LYS A 127 4.73 -20.84 -2.66
C LYS A 127 4.82 -20.60 -4.17
N TYR A 128 5.30 -19.43 -4.58
CA TYR A 128 5.52 -19.12 -5.99
C TYR A 128 6.60 -20.05 -6.58
N ASN A 129 7.71 -20.24 -5.88
CA ASN A 129 8.78 -21.13 -6.31
C ASN A 129 8.30 -22.58 -6.37
N MET A 130 7.55 -23.04 -5.36
CA MET A 130 6.98 -24.39 -5.32
C MET A 130 6.07 -24.67 -6.53
N ILE A 131 5.20 -23.72 -6.89
CA ILE A 131 4.33 -23.87 -8.07
C ILE A 131 5.14 -23.84 -9.36
N LYS A 132 6.14 -22.97 -9.46
CA LYS A 132 7.02 -22.90 -10.63
C LYS A 132 7.79 -24.20 -10.84
N ASP A 133 8.26 -24.82 -9.77
CA ASP A 133 8.95 -26.11 -9.82
C ASP A 133 8.00 -27.26 -10.17
N LEU A 134 6.76 -27.23 -9.66
CA LEU A 134 5.69 -28.17 -10.05
C LEU A 134 5.33 -28.05 -11.53
N GLN A 135 5.16 -26.83 -12.05
CA GLN A 135 4.87 -26.58 -13.47
C GLN A 135 5.98 -27.12 -14.36
N LYS A 136 7.24 -26.85 -14.04
CA LYS A 136 8.38 -27.40 -14.79
C LYS A 136 8.38 -28.93 -14.84
N LYS A 137 8.00 -29.61 -13.75
CA LYS A 137 7.93 -31.09 -13.73
C LYS A 137 6.82 -31.60 -14.65
N LEU A 138 5.64 -30.97 -14.59
CA LEU A 138 4.49 -31.32 -15.45
C LEU A 138 4.79 -31.07 -16.93
N ASP A 139 5.53 -30.01 -17.25
CA ASP A 139 5.92 -29.67 -18.62
C ASP A 139 7.02 -30.60 -19.18
N MET A 140 7.77 -31.30 -18.32
CA MET A 140 8.77 -32.30 -18.74
C MET A 140 8.18 -33.71 -18.89
N GLU A 141 7.03 -33.98 -18.26
CA GLU A 141 6.31 -35.26 -18.35
C GLU A 141 5.35 -35.33 -19.56
N ASN A 142 5.07 -34.20 -20.22
CA ASN A 142 4.30 -34.10 -21.46
C ASN A 142 5.19 -33.83 -22.67
#